data_AF-A0A397Y2H7-F1
#
_entry.id   AF-A0A397Y2H7-F1
#
_cell.length_a   1.000
_cell.length_b   1.000
_cell.length_c   1.000
_cell.angle_alpha   90.00
_cell.angle_beta   90.00
_cell.angle_gamma   90.00
#
_symmetry.space_group_name_H-M   'P 1'
#
loop_
_entity.id
_entity.type
_entity.pdbx_description
1 polymer ?
#
loop_
_entity_poly.entity_id
_entity_poly.type
_entity_poly.pdbx_seq_one_letter_code
_entity_poly.pdbx_strand_id
1 'polypeptide(L)'
;MVNNDLTSLIYTRSLKFWKETLALLCTFAQGEQWASLCDVLASKLMAAGNTLAAVFCYICAGNVDRTVEIWSRSLANDRDGRSYAELLQDLMEKTLVLALATGNKKFSASLCKLFESYAEILASQGLLTTAMKYLKVLDSGGLSLELSILRDRISLSAEPETNAAASGTQLQSTIPYNQEPTQAQPNVLSNPYDNQYQQPYTDSYVGGYVPSASHAPMQQSTMFMPHQAQPAPQVS
;
A
#
# COMPACT_ATOMS: atom_id res chain seq x y z
N MET A 1 8.80 -19.81 -41.42
CA MET A 1 10.05 -20.58 -41.19
C MET A 1 11.09 -19.83 -40.35
N VAL A 2 11.16 -18.49 -40.39
CA VAL A 2 12.18 -17.67 -39.70
C VAL A 2 12.16 -17.75 -38.15
N ASN A 3 11.03 -18.07 -37.52
CA ASN A 3 10.90 -18.06 -36.05
C ASN A 3 11.76 -19.13 -35.34
N ASN A 4 11.84 -20.33 -35.93
CA ASN A 4 12.72 -21.39 -35.42
C ASN A 4 14.18 -20.99 -35.54
N ASP A 5 14.54 -20.20 -36.55
CA ASP A 5 15.91 -19.77 -36.78
C ASP A 5 16.37 -18.75 -35.73
N LEU A 6 15.52 -17.78 -35.35
CA LEU A 6 15.85 -16.79 -34.31
C LEU A 6 15.96 -17.42 -32.91
N THR A 7 15.08 -18.37 -32.59
CA THR A 7 15.18 -19.11 -31.32
C THR A 7 16.45 -19.95 -31.29
N SER A 8 16.74 -20.67 -32.39
CA SER A 8 17.97 -21.45 -32.53
C SER A 8 19.23 -20.59 -32.45
N LEU A 9 19.20 -19.37 -33.01
CA LEU A 9 20.27 -18.38 -32.91
C LEU A 9 20.56 -18.03 -31.44
N ILE A 10 19.52 -17.79 -30.62
CA ILE A 10 19.69 -17.49 -29.19
C ILE A 10 20.41 -18.65 -28.49
N TYR A 11 20.06 -19.91 -28.77
CA TYR A 11 20.66 -21.07 -28.11
C TYR A 11 22.08 -21.37 -28.58
N THR A 12 22.33 -21.32 -29.89
CA THR A 12 23.62 -21.70 -30.49
C THR A 12 24.69 -20.61 -30.35
N ARG A 13 24.31 -19.33 -30.30
CA ARG A 13 25.27 -18.23 -30.25
C ARG A 13 25.85 -18.04 -28.85
N SER A 14 27.14 -17.71 -28.81
CA SER A 14 27.88 -17.43 -27.58
C SER A 14 27.35 -16.18 -26.89
N LEU A 15 27.17 -16.25 -25.57
CA LEU A 15 26.63 -15.16 -24.75
C LEU A 15 27.54 -13.92 -24.66
N LYS A 16 28.82 -14.03 -25.07
CA LYS A 16 29.68 -12.84 -25.22
C LYS A 16 29.15 -11.85 -26.26
N PHE A 17 28.37 -12.33 -27.23
CA PHE A 17 27.77 -11.54 -28.31
C PHE A 17 26.26 -11.32 -28.09
N TRP A 18 25.83 -11.16 -26.83
CA TRP A 18 24.42 -10.99 -26.51
C TRP A 18 23.84 -9.69 -27.07
N LYS A 19 24.63 -8.61 -27.14
CA LYS A 19 24.21 -7.32 -27.70
C LYS A 19 23.94 -7.44 -29.19
N GLU A 20 24.81 -8.12 -29.92
CA GLU A 20 24.64 -8.41 -31.34
C GLU A 20 23.47 -9.35 -31.56
N THR A 21 23.25 -10.31 -30.65
CA THR A 21 22.08 -11.20 -30.72
C THR A 21 20.81 -10.39 -30.55
N LEU A 22 20.75 -9.51 -29.55
CA LEU A 22 19.63 -8.62 -29.31
C LEU A 22 19.39 -7.67 -30.50
N ALA A 23 20.45 -7.11 -31.09
CA ALA A 23 20.32 -6.25 -32.27
C ALA A 23 19.73 -6.98 -33.49
N LEU A 24 20.08 -8.26 -33.69
CA LEU A 24 19.45 -9.11 -34.70
C LEU A 24 17.96 -9.33 -34.37
N LEU A 25 17.63 -9.60 -33.10
CA LEU A 25 16.23 -9.70 -32.68
C LEU A 25 15.47 -8.39 -32.94
N CYS A 26 16.06 -7.20 -32.70
CA CYS A 26 15.42 -5.91 -32.96
C CYS A 26 15.09 -5.71 -34.44
N THR A 27 15.92 -6.30 -35.32
CA THR A 27 15.81 -6.14 -36.77
C THR A 27 14.82 -7.13 -37.38
N PHE A 28 14.80 -8.36 -36.88
CA PHE A 28 14.12 -9.49 -37.53
C PHE A 28 12.90 -10.02 -36.78
N ALA A 29 12.76 -9.76 -35.48
CA ALA A 29 11.58 -10.17 -34.73
C ALA A 29 10.38 -9.27 -35.07
N GLN A 30 9.18 -9.86 -35.20
CA GLN A 30 7.97 -9.14 -35.57
C GLN A 30 6.89 -9.27 -34.49
N GLY A 31 6.22 -8.15 -34.20
CA GLY A 31 5.08 -8.08 -33.27
C GLY A 31 5.38 -8.71 -31.90
N GLU A 32 4.45 -9.55 -31.43
CA GLU A 32 4.54 -10.22 -30.12
C GLU A 32 5.73 -11.19 -29.97
N GLN A 33 6.37 -11.60 -31.07
CA GLN A 33 7.55 -12.49 -31.00
C GLN A 33 8.76 -11.79 -30.41
N TRP A 34 8.87 -10.47 -30.59
CA TRP A 34 9.97 -9.68 -30.04
C TRP A 34 10.08 -9.86 -28.53
N ALA A 35 8.96 -9.71 -27.81
CA ALA A 35 8.91 -9.84 -26.36
C ALA A 35 9.33 -11.24 -25.92
N SER A 36 8.76 -12.28 -26.55
CA SER A 36 9.08 -13.68 -26.23
C SER A 36 10.56 -14.02 -26.48
N LEU A 37 11.15 -13.57 -27.60
CA LEU A 37 12.56 -13.83 -27.91
C LEU A 37 13.51 -13.09 -26.96
N CYS A 38 13.17 -11.85 -26.58
CA CYS A 38 13.92 -11.12 -25.56
C CYS A 38 13.87 -11.81 -24.21
N ASP A 39 12.72 -12.38 -23.83
CA ASP A 39 12.53 -13.12 -22.58
C ASP A 39 13.37 -14.41 -22.54
N VAL A 40 13.45 -15.14 -23.66
CA VAL A 40 14.30 -16.32 -23.81
C VAL A 40 15.79 -15.96 -23.71
N LEU A 41 16.22 -14.89 -24.40
CA LEU A 41 17.61 -14.41 -24.29
C LEU A 41 17.94 -13.96 -22.87
N ALA A 42 17.03 -13.23 -22.21
CA ALA A 42 17.17 -12.79 -20.82
C ALA A 42 17.33 -13.98 -19.88
N SER A 43 16.49 -15.00 -20.00
CA SER A 43 16.54 -16.21 -19.19
C SER A 43 17.86 -16.97 -19.37
N LYS A 44 18.36 -17.05 -20.61
CA LYS A 44 19.67 -17.67 -20.91
C LYS A 44 20.83 -16.87 -20.29
N LEU A 45 20.79 -15.54 -20.37
CA LEU A 45 21.79 -14.66 -19.76
C LEU A 45 21.78 -14.77 -18.23
N MET A 46 20.59 -14.85 -17.64
CA MET A 46 20.39 -14.99 -16.21
C MET A 46 20.98 -16.32 -15.70
N ALA A 47 20.70 -17.42 -16.40
CA ALA A 47 21.26 -18.74 -16.08
C ALA A 47 22.79 -18.78 -16.17
N ALA A 48 23.39 -17.94 -17.00
CA ALA A 48 24.85 -17.79 -17.10
C ALA A 48 25.44 -16.79 -16.09
N GLY A 49 24.63 -16.25 -15.17
CA GLY A 49 25.07 -15.29 -14.15
C GLY A 49 25.27 -13.86 -14.64
N ASN A 50 24.88 -13.54 -15.88
CA ASN A 50 24.99 -12.18 -16.42
C ASN A 50 23.74 -11.36 -16.09
N THR A 51 23.58 -11.00 -14.82
CA THR A 51 22.38 -10.35 -14.28
C THR A 51 22.05 -9.02 -14.96
N LEU A 52 23.06 -8.16 -15.20
CA LEU A 52 22.83 -6.85 -15.82
C LEU A 52 22.30 -6.99 -17.25
N ALA A 53 22.89 -7.89 -18.05
CA ALA A 53 22.42 -8.15 -19.41
C ALA A 53 21.03 -8.79 -19.41
N ALA A 54 20.75 -9.70 -18.46
CA ALA A 54 19.44 -10.31 -18.32
C ALA A 54 18.35 -9.28 -17.99
N VAL A 55 18.59 -8.39 -17.02
CA VAL A 55 17.67 -7.29 -16.67
C VAL A 55 17.38 -6.41 -17.88
N PHE A 56 18.42 -6.04 -18.65
CA PHE A 56 18.25 -5.26 -19.86
C PHE A 56 17.32 -5.96 -20.87
N CYS A 57 17.53 -7.26 -21.11
CA CYS A 57 16.68 -8.04 -22.01
C CYS A 57 15.25 -8.23 -21.47
N TYR A 58 15.05 -8.39 -20.16
CA TYR A 58 13.70 -8.44 -19.57
C TYR A 58 12.96 -7.11 -19.72
N ILE A 59 13.65 -5.97 -19.60
CA ILE A 59 13.08 -4.64 -19.88
C ILE A 59 12.67 -4.55 -21.35
N CYS A 60 13.53 -4.97 -22.28
CA CYS A 60 13.20 -5.04 -23.71
C CYS A 60 11.97 -5.94 -24.00
N ALA A 61 11.82 -7.03 -23.23
CA ALA A 61 10.68 -7.94 -23.30
C ALA A 61 9.39 -7.38 -22.66
N GLY A 62 9.48 -6.28 -21.90
CA GLY A 62 8.38 -5.80 -21.08
C GLY A 62 7.99 -6.75 -19.93
N ASN A 63 8.91 -7.61 -19.49
CA ASN A 63 8.68 -8.55 -18.39
C ASN A 63 8.93 -7.86 -17.04
N VAL A 64 7.89 -7.18 -16.54
CA VAL A 64 7.94 -6.43 -15.28
C VAL A 64 8.22 -7.36 -14.10
N ASP A 65 7.50 -8.48 -13.99
CA ASP A 65 7.65 -9.42 -12.86
C ASP A 65 9.09 -9.93 -12.69
N ARG A 66 9.72 -10.41 -13.78
CA ARG A 66 11.12 -10.88 -13.71
C ARG A 66 12.10 -9.75 -13.40
N THR A 67 11.85 -8.56 -13.95
CA THR A 67 12.72 -7.41 -13.69
C THR A 67 12.67 -7.01 -12.21
N VAL A 68 11.47 -6.94 -11.62
CA VAL A 68 11.26 -6.61 -10.21
C VAL A 68 11.81 -7.70 -9.29
N GLU A 69 11.66 -8.98 -9.64
CA GLU A 69 12.24 -10.10 -8.89
C GLU A 69 13.77 -9.92 -8.75
N ILE A 70 14.44 -9.53 -9.83
CA ILE A 70 15.89 -9.33 -9.83
C ILE A 70 16.27 -8.08 -9.02
N TRP A 71 15.58 -6.95 -9.22
CA TRP A 71 15.84 -5.73 -8.45
C TRP A 71 15.64 -5.92 -6.96
N SER A 72 14.57 -6.62 -6.55
CA SER A 72 14.29 -6.96 -5.16
C SER A 72 15.44 -7.76 -4.53
N ARG A 73 15.96 -8.75 -5.25
CA ARG A 73 17.13 -9.53 -4.81
C ARG A 73 18.38 -8.66 -4.66
N SER A 74 18.63 -7.75 -5.60
CA SER A 74 19.77 -6.83 -5.52
C SER A 74 19.65 -5.86 -4.34
N LEU A 75 18.47 -5.29 -4.11
CA LEU A 75 18.20 -4.39 -2.98
C LEU A 75 18.32 -5.10 -1.62
N ALA A 76 17.98 -6.39 -1.55
CA ALA A 76 18.15 -7.19 -0.34
C ALA A 76 19.64 -7.38 0.04
N ASN A 77 20.52 -7.42 -0.96
CA ASN A 77 21.96 -7.55 -0.76
C ASN A 77 22.65 -6.21 -0.43
N ASP A 78 22.03 -5.09 -0.84
CA ASP A 78 22.59 -3.73 -0.78
C ASP A 78 21.82 -2.84 0.24
N ARG A 79 21.69 -3.38 1.45
CA ARG A 79 21.04 -2.70 2.58
C ARG A 79 22.03 -1.77 3.26
N ASP A 80 22.33 -0.65 2.60
CA ASP A 80 23.20 0.44 3.07
C ASP A 80 22.60 1.22 4.27
N GLY A 81 22.12 0.54 5.30
CA GLY A 81 21.44 1.16 6.45
C GLY A 81 20.09 1.79 6.13
N ARG A 82 19.61 1.70 4.88
CA ARG A 82 18.28 2.18 4.47
C ARG A 82 17.17 1.40 5.15
N SER A 83 16.11 2.11 5.51
CA SER A 83 14.89 1.52 6.03
C SER A 83 14.16 0.69 4.97
N TYR A 84 13.31 -0.22 5.41
CA TYR A 84 12.47 -1.01 4.51
C TYR A 84 11.58 -0.13 3.62
N ALA A 85 11.04 0.97 4.18
CA ALA A 85 10.18 1.90 3.46
C ALA A 85 10.92 2.60 2.32
N GLU A 86 12.18 3.03 2.53
CA GLU A 86 13.00 3.67 1.49
C GLU A 86 13.37 2.71 0.36
N LEU A 87 13.75 1.47 0.71
CA LEU A 87 14.06 0.44 -0.29
C LEU A 87 12.83 0.07 -1.12
N LEU A 88 11.68 -0.04 -0.47
CA LEU A 88 10.41 -0.34 -1.14
C LEU A 88 9.99 0.81 -2.05
N GLN A 89 10.13 2.07 -1.61
CA GLN A 89 9.84 3.23 -2.43
C GLN A 89 10.67 3.24 -3.73
N ASP A 90 12.00 3.07 -3.63
CA ASP A 90 12.88 3.02 -4.81
C ASP A 90 12.49 1.89 -5.77
N LEU A 91 12.18 0.70 -5.23
CA LEU A 91 11.73 -0.43 -6.04
C LEU A 91 10.40 -0.14 -6.74
N MET A 92 9.43 0.42 -6.01
CA MET A 92 8.08 0.65 -6.53
C MET A 92 8.03 1.78 -7.55
N GLU A 93 8.81 2.84 -7.38
CA GLU A 93 8.93 3.91 -8.37
C GLU A 93 9.51 3.38 -9.68
N LYS A 94 10.60 2.59 -9.62
CA LYS A 94 11.18 1.94 -10.80
C LYS A 94 10.20 0.99 -11.47
N THR A 95 9.48 0.20 -10.67
CA THR A 95 8.46 -0.73 -11.15
C THR A 95 7.34 0.00 -11.89
N LEU A 96 6.84 1.10 -11.32
CA LEU A 96 5.77 1.88 -11.90
C LEU A 96 6.22 2.50 -13.23
N VAL A 97 7.40 3.10 -13.27
CA VAL A 97 7.97 3.69 -14.51
C VAL A 97 8.10 2.61 -15.59
N LEU A 98 8.61 1.42 -15.24
CA LEU A 98 8.75 0.31 -16.18
C LEU A 98 7.39 -0.17 -16.70
N ALA A 99 6.41 -0.38 -15.82
CA ALA A 99 5.08 -0.83 -16.20
C ALA A 99 4.37 0.17 -17.14
N LEU A 100 4.55 1.47 -16.89
CA LEU A 100 4.01 2.53 -17.75
C LEU A 100 4.74 2.60 -19.09
N ALA A 101 6.07 2.51 -19.10
CA ALA A 101 6.88 2.58 -20.33
C ALA A 101 6.64 1.39 -21.25
N THR A 102 6.45 0.20 -20.68
CA THR A 102 6.19 -1.04 -21.44
C THR A 102 4.72 -1.22 -21.79
N GLY A 103 3.81 -0.46 -21.15
CA GLY A 103 2.37 -0.67 -21.23
C GLY A 103 1.90 -2.00 -20.62
N ASN A 104 2.79 -2.80 -20.04
CA ASN A 104 2.47 -4.10 -19.48
C ASN A 104 2.08 -3.96 -18.00
N LYS A 105 0.76 -3.96 -17.77
CA LYS A 105 0.15 -3.87 -16.43
C LYS A 105 -0.34 -5.22 -15.89
N LYS A 106 0.10 -6.32 -16.52
CA LYS A 106 -0.19 -7.66 -16.01
C LYS A 106 0.92 -8.01 -15.05
N PHE A 107 0.55 -8.17 -13.78
CA PHE A 107 1.48 -8.46 -12.71
C PHE A 107 1.15 -9.82 -12.08
N SER A 108 2.18 -10.50 -11.57
CA SER A 108 1.97 -11.66 -10.70
C SER A 108 1.28 -11.26 -9.41
N ALA A 109 0.64 -12.24 -8.74
CA ALA A 109 0.04 -12.03 -7.43
C ALA A 109 1.04 -11.49 -6.39
N SER A 110 2.32 -11.87 -6.49
CA SER A 110 3.36 -11.38 -5.59
C SER A 110 3.66 -9.90 -5.78
N LEU A 111 3.66 -9.43 -7.04
CA LEU A 111 3.88 -8.04 -7.37
C LEU A 111 2.65 -7.19 -7.02
N CYS A 112 1.43 -7.69 -7.24
CA CYS A 112 0.21 -7.03 -6.76
C CYS A 112 0.24 -6.78 -5.25
N LYS A 113 0.62 -7.79 -4.45
CA LYS A 113 0.77 -7.64 -2.99
C LYS A 113 1.82 -6.59 -2.61
N LEU A 114 2.88 -6.44 -3.41
CA LEU A 114 3.90 -5.42 -3.19
C LEU A 114 3.36 -4.01 -3.44
N PHE A 115 2.57 -3.83 -4.51
CA PHE A 115 1.84 -2.59 -4.77
C PHE A 115 0.83 -2.26 -3.66
N GLU A 116 0.07 -3.25 -3.18
CA GLU A 116 -0.86 -3.09 -2.05
C GLU A 116 -0.14 -2.63 -0.78
N SER A 117 0.96 -3.32 -0.41
CA SER A 117 1.77 -2.98 0.76
C SER A 117 2.33 -1.56 0.68
N TYR A 118 2.79 -1.15 -0.51
CA TYR A 118 3.32 0.20 -0.71
C TYR A 118 2.21 1.27 -0.69
N ALA A 119 1.04 0.97 -1.26
CA ALA A 119 -0.12 1.87 -1.18
C ALA A 119 -0.59 2.06 0.27
N GLU A 120 -0.54 1.01 1.11
CA GLU A 120 -0.82 1.11 2.53
C GLU A 120 0.19 2.01 3.26
N ILE A 121 1.49 1.87 2.96
CA ILE A 121 2.53 2.75 3.50
C ILE A 121 2.27 4.21 3.10
N LEU A 122 1.98 4.49 1.83
CA LEU A 122 1.61 5.83 1.37
C LEU A 122 0.38 6.36 2.09
N ALA A 123 -0.65 5.53 2.29
CA ALA A 123 -1.85 5.93 3.01
C ALA A 123 -1.57 6.25 4.48
N SER A 124 -0.71 5.48 5.15
CA SER A 124 -0.28 5.75 6.53
C SER A 124 0.48 7.07 6.70
N GLN A 125 1.10 7.56 5.62
CA GLN A 125 1.79 8.86 5.56
C GLN A 125 0.85 10.02 5.19
N GLY A 126 -0.45 9.76 4.98
CA GLY A 126 -1.42 10.77 4.53
C GLY A 126 -1.36 11.05 3.01
N LEU A 127 -0.55 10.31 2.24
CA LEU A 127 -0.41 10.49 0.79
C LEU A 127 -1.50 9.73 0.02
N LEU A 128 -2.76 9.95 0.40
CA LEU A 128 -3.93 9.17 -0.08
C LEU A 128 -4.11 9.25 -1.60
N THR A 129 -3.92 10.43 -2.19
CA THR A 129 -4.01 10.61 -3.66
C THR A 129 -2.96 9.80 -4.40
N THR A 130 -1.73 9.73 -3.87
CA THR A 130 -0.64 8.95 -4.47
C THR A 130 -0.91 7.45 -4.31
N ALA A 131 -1.35 7.01 -3.13
CA ALA A 131 -1.75 5.62 -2.89
C ALA A 131 -2.83 5.16 -3.90
N MET A 132 -3.86 5.98 -4.13
CA MET A 132 -4.91 5.69 -5.11
C MET A 132 -4.38 5.62 -6.55
N LYS A 133 -3.39 6.45 -6.92
CA LYS A 133 -2.74 6.36 -8.24
C LYS A 133 -2.02 5.02 -8.43
N TYR A 134 -1.33 4.53 -7.40
CA TYR A 134 -0.68 3.21 -7.43
C TYR A 134 -1.71 2.08 -7.57
N LEU A 135 -2.82 2.12 -6.81
CA LEU A 135 -3.88 1.11 -6.92
C LEU A 135 -4.55 1.08 -8.29
N LYS A 136 -4.76 2.23 -8.95
CA LYS A 136 -5.30 2.29 -10.32
C LYS A 136 -4.44 1.57 -11.36
N VAL A 137 -3.15 1.39 -11.10
CA VAL A 137 -2.25 0.62 -11.98
C VAL A 137 -2.60 -0.87 -11.93
N LEU A 138 -3.16 -1.34 -10.81
CA LEU A 138 -3.61 -2.73 -10.60
C LEU A 138 -5.01 -3.03 -11.15
N ASP A 139 -5.82 -2.01 -11.49
CA ASP A 139 -7.20 -2.19 -11.99
C ASP A 139 -7.28 -3.03 -13.29
N SER A 140 -6.14 -3.29 -13.94
CA SER A 140 -6.04 -4.13 -15.14
C SER A 140 -5.91 -5.65 -14.83
N GLY A 141 -5.69 -6.04 -13.58
CA GLY A 141 -5.23 -7.38 -13.19
C GLY A 141 -6.21 -8.28 -12.44
N GLY A 142 -7.45 -7.82 -12.19
CA GLY A 142 -8.41 -8.52 -11.34
C GLY A 142 -8.19 -8.19 -9.86
N LEU A 143 -9.24 -7.72 -9.19
CA LEU A 143 -9.14 -7.19 -7.83
C LEU A 143 -9.24 -8.31 -6.80
N SER A 144 -8.22 -8.44 -5.95
CA SER A 144 -8.33 -9.19 -4.68
C SER A 144 -9.33 -8.49 -3.76
N LEU A 145 -10.04 -9.24 -2.90
CA LEU A 145 -10.91 -8.67 -1.88
C LEU A 145 -10.18 -7.62 -1.02
N GLU A 146 -8.92 -7.92 -0.67
CA GLU A 146 -8.09 -7.03 0.15
C GLU A 146 -7.80 -5.69 -0.55
N LEU A 147 -7.54 -5.73 -1.86
CA LEU A 147 -7.31 -4.55 -2.69
C LEU A 147 -8.57 -3.67 -2.73
N SER A 148 -9.75 -4.27 -2.90
CA SER A 148 -11.03 -3.56 -2.88
C SER A 148 -11.27 -2.87 -1.53
N ILE A 149 -11.04 -3.58 -0.42
CA ILE A 149 -11.17 -3.01 0.92
C ILE A 149 -10.19 -1.83 1.12
N LEU A 150 -8.93 -1.99 0.70
CA LEU A 150 -7.92 -0.94 0.80
C LEU A 150 -8.30 0.29 -0.04
N ARG A 151 -8.80 0.07 -1.26
CA ARG A 151 -9.29 1.13 -2.15
C ARG A 151 -10.45 1.90 -1.53
N ASP A 152 -11.43 1.20 -0.98
CA ASP A 152 -12.60 1.83 -0.34
C ASP A 152 -12.17 2.65 0.88
N ARG A 153 -11.31 2.10 1.74
CA ARG A 153 -10.75 2.80 2.91
C ARG A 153 -10.00 4.08 2.52
N ILE A 154 -9.13 4.01 1.51
CA ILE A 154 -8.38 5.18 1.03
C ILE A 154 -9.33 6.22 0.40
N SER A 155 -10.34 5.77 -0.35
CA SER A 155 -11.33 6.66 -0.96
C SER A 155 -12.10 7.44 0.10
N LEU A 156 -12.65 6.76 1.11
CA LEU A 156 -13.38 7.38 2.22
C LEU A 156 -12.52 8.34 3.04
N SER A 157 -11.22 8.03 3.18
CA SER A 157 -10.29 8.88 3.93
C SER A 157 -9.81 10.10 3.12
N ALA A 158 -9.93 10.07 1.79
CA ALA A 158 -9.47 11.13 0.90
C ALA A 158 -10.55 12.18 0.62
N GLU A 159 -11.81 11.88 0.91
CA GLU A 159 -12.89 12.88 0.86
C GLU A 159 -12.64 13.94 1.94
N PRO A 160 -12.50 15.22 1.58
CA PRO A 160 -12.51 16.28 2.58
C PRO A 160 -13.88 16.23 3.27
N GLU A 161 -13.92 16.30 4.61
CA GLU A 161 -15.16 16.43 5.36
C GLU A 161 -15.95 17.65 4.87
N THR A 162 -16.82 17.40 3.89
CA THR A 162 -17.75 18.38 3.36
C THR A 162 -19.10 17.83 3.74
N ASN A 163 -19.65 18.40 4.82
CA ASN A 163 -20.95 18.14 5.44
C ASN A 163 -20.97 17.23 6.69
N ALA A 164 -20.22 17.61 7.73
CA ALA A 164 -20.75 17.59 9.09
C ALA A 164 -21.51 18.90 9.37
N ALA A 165 -22.49 19.25 8.53
CA ALA A 165 -23.44 20.33 8.76
C ALA A 165 -24.84 19.72 8.78
N ALA A 166 -25.31 19.47 10.01
CA ALA A 166 -26.71 19.40 10.42
C ALA A 166 -27.72 18.97 9.34
N SER A 167 -27.91 17.66 9.18
CA SER A 167 -29.21 17.13 8.76
C SER A 167 -29.87 16.52 9.98
N GLY A 168 -30.46 17.39 10.80
CA GLY A 168 -31.46 16.98 11.78
C GLY A 168 -32.67 16.48 11.01
N THR A 169 -32.85 15.16 10.94
CA THR A 169 -34.03 14.54 10.36
C THR A 169 -35.22 14.77 11.29
N GLN A 170 -35.85 15.94 11.21
CA GLN A 170 -37.21 16.12 11.71
C GLN A 170 -38.17 15.48 10.71
N LEU A 171 -38.74 14.34 11.09
CA LEU A 171 -39.90 13.75 10.45
C LEU A 171 -41.07 14.73 10.63
N GLN A 172 -41.47 15.41 9.55
CA GLN A 172 -42.67 16.25 9.55
C GLN A 172 -43.75 15.56 8.72
N SER A 173 -44.63 14.86 9.43
CA SER A 173 -45.92 14.35 8.93
C SER A 173 -46.86 15.52 8.66
N THR A 174 -47.31 15.64 7.41
CA THR A 174 -48.31 16.61 6.96
C THR A 174 -49.71 16.23 7.44
N ILE A 175 -50.37 17.10 8.22
CA ILE A 175 -51.83 17.15 8.33
C ILE A 175 -52.27 18.61 8.10
N PRO A 176 -53.23 18.88 7.19
CA PRO A 176 -53.75 20.21 6.97
C PRO A 176 -54.97 20.48 7.84
N TYR A 177 -55.01 21.58 8.57
CA TYR A 177 -56.27 22.21 8.94
C TYR A 177 -56.11 23.72 9.17
N ASN A 178 -57.15 24.42 8.74
CA ASN A 178 -57.32 25.87 8.61
C ASN A 178 -57.75 26.48 9.95
N GLN A 179 -57.37 27.74 10.26
CA GLN A 179 -58.23 28.78 10.89
C GLN A 179 -57.44 30.02 11.38
N GLU A 180 -58.04 31.19 11.11
CA GLU A 180 -57.65 32.56 11.49
C GLU A 180 -58.15 32.95 12.92
N PRO A 181 -57.82 34.15 13.46
CA PRO A 181 -57.39 34.32 14.85
C PRO A 181 -58.44 34.96 15.77
N THR A 182 -58.31 34.78 17.09
CA THR A 182 -58.92 35.69 18.10
C THR A 182 -58.32 35.54 19.51
N GLN A 183 -58.56 36.57 20.32
CA GLN A 183 -57.79 37.11 21.45
C GLN A 183 -58.07 36.51 22.85
N ALA A 184 -57.16 36.85 23.77
CA ALA A 184 -57.34 37.21 25.19
C ALA A 184 -57.27 36.12 26.31
N GLN A 185 -56.39 36.40 27.29
CA GLN A 185 -56.28 35.91 28.68
C GLN A 185 -57.46 36.40 29.57
N PRO A 186 -57.54 36.19 30.93
CA PRO A 186 -56.67 35.48 31.91
C PRO A 186 -57.44 34.56 32.90
N ASN A 187 -56.76 33.79 33.77
CA ASN A 187 -56.83 33.91 35.26
C ASN A 187 -56.08 32.79 36.03
N VAL A 188 -55.97 33.01 37.34
CA VAL A 188 -54.93 32.62 38.33
C VAL A 188 -55.35 31.46 39.26
N LEU A 189 -54.41 31.03 40.14
CA LEU A 189 -54.48 30.24 41.42
C LEU A 189 -54.09 28.73 41.29
N SER A 190 -53.27 28.07 42.12
CA SER A 190 -52.64 28.35 43.42
C SER A 190 -51.49 27.33 43.70
N ASN A 191 -50.46 27.75 44.46
CA ASN A 191 -49.41 26.93 45.13
C ASN A 191 -49.98 26.21 46.41
N PRO A 192 -49.30 25.33 47.22
CA PRO A 192 -47.88 25.46 47.69
C PRO A 192 -47.11 24.15 48.11
N TYR A 193 -45.94 24.37 48.75
CA TYR A 193 -44.95 23.49 49.43
C TYR A 193 -43.71 23.08 48.60
N ASP A 194 -42.44 23.21 49.02
CA ASP A 194 -41.79 23.82 50.21
C ASP A 194 -40.25 23.88 49.97
N ASN A 195 -39.63 24.97 50.46
CA ASN A 195 -38.26 25.24 50.95
C ASN A 195 -36.97 24.62 50.35
N GLN A 196 -36.03 25.47 49.87
CA GLN A 196 -34.86 26.12 50.55
C GLN A 196 -33.61 25.20 50.63
N TYR A 197 -32.35 25.60 50.36
CA TYR A 197 -31.61 26.84 50.60
C TYR A 197 -30.48 27.08 49.55
N GLN A 198 -30.11 28.36 49.39
CA GLN A 198 -29.02 28.95 48.60
C GLN A 198 -27.63 28.84 49.25
N GLN A 199 -26.54 29.06 48.48
CA GLN A 199 -25.47 30.09 48.67
C GLN A 199 -24.27 29.87 47.68
N PRO A 200 -23.33 30.83 47.44
CA PRO A 200 -23.20 31.48 46.12
C PRO A 200 -21.79 31.44 45.45
N TYR A 201 -21.75 32.03 44.25
CA TYR A 201 -20.65 32.59 43.41
C TYR A 201 -19.44 33.22 44.17
N THR A 202 -18.20 33.33 43.67
CA THR A 202 -17.68 33.92 42.41
C THR A 202 -16.18 33.57 42.15
N ASP A 203 -15.78 33.66 40.88
CA ASP A 203 -14.56 34.23 40.26
C ASP A 203 -13.10 33.65 40.32
N SER A 204 -12.67 33.27 39.11
CA SER A 204 -11.46 33.64 38.31
C SER A 204 -9.99 33.35 38.71
N TYR A 205 -9.23 33.13 37.60
CA TYR A 205 -7.78 33.20 37.36
C TYR A 205 -6.97 31.89 37.15
N VAL A 206 -6.75 31.60 35.85
CA VAL A 206 -5.46 31.45 35.12
C VAL A 206 -4.28 30.73 35.78
N GLY A 207 -3.75 29.75 35.03
CA GLY A 207 -2.35 29.30 35.06
C GLY A 207 -2.14 28.09 35.98
N GLY A 208 -1.68 26.93 35.52
CA GLY A 208 -0.57 26.72 34.61
C GLY A 208 0.35 25.69 35.29
N TYR A 209 0.32 24.48 34.74
CA TYR A 209 0.91 23.23 35.23
C TYR A 209 2.30 23.28 35.88
N VAL A 210 2.44 22.49 36.96
CA VAL A 210 3.70 21.94 37.50
C VAL A 210 3.58 20.41 37.39
N PRO A 211 4.51 19.65 36.79
CA PRO A 211 4.43 18.20 36.83
C PRO A 211 5.20 17.66 38.04
N SER A 212 4.51 16.94 38.92
CA SER A 212 5.13 16.01 39.87
C SER A 212 5.21 14.63 39.22
N ALA A 213 6.40 14.03 39.33
CA ALA A 213 6.70 12.69 38.86
C ALA A 213 5.92 11.63 39.66
N SER A 214 5.23 10.73 38.95
CA SER A 214 4.69 9.49 39.52
C SER A 214 5.14 8.31 38.67
N HIS A 215 5.87 7.41 39.33
CA HIS A 215 6.38 6.15 38.80
C HIS A 215 5.22 5.17 38.54
N ALA A 216 5.25 4.48 37.40
CA ALA A 216 4.46 3.26 37.18
C ALA A 216 5.35 2.03 37.48
N PRO A 217 4.84 0.99 38.18
CA PRO A 217 5.59 -0.23 38.42
C PRO A 217 5.64 -1.13 37.17
N MET A 218 6.85 -1.60 36.83
CA MET A 218 7.15 -2.60 35.80
C MET A 218 6.52 -3.96 36.13
N GLN A 219 5.89 -4.60 35.13
CA GLN A 219 5.67 -6.04 35.13
C GLN A 219 6.99 -6.76 34.83
N GLN A 220 7.40 -7.65 35.74
CA GLN A 220 8.54 -8.54 35.58
C GLN A 220 8.23 -9.67 34.59
N SER A 221 9.08 -9.82 33.58
CA SER A 221 9.10 -10.95 32.66
C SER A 221 9.78 -12.15 33.33
N THR A 222 9.05 -13.24 33.52
CA THR A 222 9.60 -14.53 33.96
C THR A 222 10.51 -15.13 32.89
N MET A 223 11.80 -15.23 33.21
CA MET A 223 12.82 -15.94 32.43
C MET A 223 12.45 -17.42 32.26
N PHE A 224 12.43 -17.89 31.02
CA PHE A 224 12.40 -19.31 30.68
C PHE A 224 13.84 -19.80 30.45
N MET A 225 14.30 -20.70 31.30
CA MET A 225 15.67 -21.25 31.28
C MET A 225 15.66 -22.61 30.54
N PRO A 226 16.41 -22.80 29.45
CA PRO A 226 16.48 -24.09 28.79
C PRO A 226 17.43 -25.04 29.54
N HIS A 227 16.96 -26.26 29.79
CA HIS A 227 17.74 -27.36 30.37
C HIS A 227 18.83 -27.82 29.40
N GLN A 228 20.08 -27.85 29.85
CA GLN A 228 21.19 -28.49 29.15
C GLN A 228 21.13 -30.02 29.32
N ALA A 229 21.23 -30.75 28.21
CA ALA A 229 21.42 -32.19 28.19
C ALA A 229 22.92 -32.53 28.31
N GLN A 230 23.27 -33.45 29.20
CA GLN A 230 24.62 -34.01 29.36
C GLN A 230 24.99 -34.93 28.17
N PRO A 231 26.26 -34.95 27.71
CA PRO A 231 26.74 -35.91 26.73
C PRO A 231 27.17 -37.24 27.38
N ALA A 232 26.82 -38.36 26.75
CA ALA A 232 27.30 -39.71 27.09
C ALA A 232 28.58 -40.08 26.30
N PRO A 233 29.44 -40.97 26.84
CA PRO A 233 30.82 -41.14 26.38
C PRO A 233 30.97 -42.08 25.17
N GLN A 234 32.01 -41.81 24.36
CA GLN A 234 32.49 -42.68 23.28
C GLN A 234 33.07 -43.98 23.84
N VAL A 235 32.86 -45.09 23.14
CA VAL A 235 33.60 -46.34 23.31
C VAL A 235 34.24 -46.70 21.97
N SER A 236 35.51 -47.10 22.06
CA SER A 236 36.48 -47.46 21.02
C SER A 236 36.10 -48.65 20.16
#